data_AF-A0A9D6AFK3-F1
#
_entry.id   AF-A0A9D6AFK3-F1
#
_cell.length_a   1.000
_cell.length_b   1.000
_cell.length_c   1.000
_cell.angle_alpha   90.00
_cell.angle_beta   90.00
_cell.angle_gamma   90.00
#
_symmetry.space_group_name_H-M   'P 1'
#
loop_
_entity.id
_entity.type
_entity.pdbx_description
1 polymer ?
#
loop_
_entity_poly.entity_id
_entity_poly.type
_entity_poly.pdbx_seq_one_letter_code
_entity_poly.pdbx_strand_id
1 'polypeptide(L)'
;FMPYINAFFQPRKAEDRPLVVPEGSVNFAFIGQFAETPRDTIFTTEYSIRTGMESVYSLMDVDRGVPEVWGSQYDIRELLRATYYALDKKTLDKVPLSFKEKMLLKVALKAVKGTDIELLLRNSGLIK
;
A
#
# COMPACT_ATOMS: atom_id res chain seq x y z
N PHE A 1 17.43 -19.11 20.59
CA PHE A 1 16.03 -19.51 20.31
C PHE A 1 15.13 -18.32 20.57
N MET A 2 14.26 -17.93 19.63
CA MET A 2 13.33 -16.80 19.76
C MET A 2 11.90 -17.30 19.54
N PRO A 3 11.10 -17.52 20.60
CA PRO A 3 9.79 -18.16 20.47
C PRO A 3 8.75 -17.31 19.70
N TYR A 4 8.95 -15.99 19.62
CA TYR A 4 7.93 -15.05 19.11
C TYR A 4 8.40 -14.25 17.88
N ILE A 5 9.49 -14.67 17.21
CA ILE A 5 10.05 -13.90 16.09
C ILE A 5 9.04 -13.72 14.94
N ASN A 6 8.09 -14.64 14.75
CA ASN A 6 7.05 -14.58 13.73
C ASN A 6 5.66 -14.16 14.28
N ALA A 7 5.58 -13.72 15.54
CA ALA A 7 4.31 -13.41 16.19
C ALA A 7 3.55 -12.27 15.48
N PHE A 8 4.29 -11.32 14.89
CA PHE A 8 3.70 -10.21 14.12
C PHE A 8 2.82 -10.68 12.96
N PHE A 9 3.17 -11.79 12.31
CA PHE A 9 2.52 -12.28 11.10
C PHE A 9 1.48 -13.39 11.35
N GLN A 10 1.10 -13.64 12.60
CA GLN A 10 -0.03 -14.51 12.86
C GLN A 10 -1.32 -13.89 12.29
N PRO A 11 -2.22 -14.69 11.68
CA PRO A 11 -3.53 -14.21 11.26
C PRO A 11 -4.27 -13.57 12.42
N ARG A 12 -5.00 -12.49 12.14
CA ARG A 12 -5.70 -11.69 13.15
C ARG A 12 -7.00 -11.13 12.58
N LYS A 13 -7.89 -10.74 13.48
CA LYS A 13 -9.03 -9.87 13.21
C LYS A 13 -8.68 -8.41 13.45
N ALA A 14 -9.58 -7.51 13.08
CA ALA A 14 -9.38 -6.07 13.28
C ALA A 14 -9.32 -5.72 14.78
N GLU A 15 -10.05 -6.46 15.62
CA GLU A 15 -10.19 -6.18 17.07
C GLU A 15 -9.03 -6.77 17.91
N ASP A 16 -8.19 -7.61 17.32
CA ASP A 16 -7.11 -8.31 18.05
C ASP A 16 -5.95 -7.39 18.46
N ARG A 17 -5.91 -6.16 17.93
CA ARG A 17 -4.90 -5.14 18.26
C ARG A 17 -5.60 -3.86 18.73
N PRO A 18 -5.14 -3.23 19.83
CA PRO A 18 -5.71 -1.98 20.29
C PRO A 18 -5.29 -0.83 19.39
N LEU A 19 -6.16 0.18 19.23
CA LEU A 19 -5.78 1.45 18.64
C LEU A 19 -4.60 2.08 19.38
N VAL A 20 -3.77 2.86 18.68
CA VAL A 20 -2.65 3.61 19.28
C VAL A 20 -3.13 4.44 20.47
N VAL A 21 -4.22 5.19 20.30
CA VAL A 21 -4.95 5.82 21.40
C VAL A 21 -6.37 5.25 21.42
N PRO A 22 -6.72 4.39 22.39
CA PRO A 22 -8.07 3.86 22.50
C PRO A 22 -9.13 4.95 22.68
N GLU A 23 -10.34 4.69 22.19
CA GLU A 23 -11.47 5.62 22.35
C GLU A 23 -11.73 5.92 23.84
N GLY A 24 -11.84 7.20 24.18
CA GLY A 24 -12.02 7.67 25.56
C GLY A 24 -10.73 7.70 26.41
N SER A 25 -9.58 7.30 25.87
CA SER A 25 -8.30 7.46 26.57
C SER A 25 -7.92 8.93 26.74
N VAL A 26 -7.45 9.30 27.94
CA VAL A 26 -7.08 10.67 28.30
C VAL A 26 -5.57 10.86 28.40
N ASN A 27 -4.85 9.83 28.86
CA ASN A 27 -3.42 9.92 29.18
C ASN A 27 -2.65 8.61 28.91
N PHE A 28 -3.21 7.72 28.09
CA PHE A 28 -2.66 6.39 27.84
C PHE A 28 -2.68 6.03 26.35
N ALA A 29 -1.63 5.35 25.89
CA ALA A 29 -1.50 4.90 24.50
C ALA A 29 -0.75 3.55 24.41
N PHE A 30 -1.06 2.78 23.37
CA PHE A 30 -0.26 1.63 22.93
C PHE A 30 0.63 2.04 21.76
N ILE A 31 1.91 1.62 21.79
CA ILE A 31 2.86 1.89 20.71
C ILE A 31 3.56 0.59 20.27
N GLY A 32 4.15 0.64 19.09
CA GLY A 32 4.90 -0.47 18.51
C GLY A 32 4.05 -1.42 17.67
N GLN A 33 4.64 -2.56 17.34
CA GLN A 33 4.21 -3.46 16.26
C GLN A 33 2.90 -4.22 16.52
N PHE A 34 2.35 -4.11 17.74
CA PHE A 34 1.08 -4.73 18.14
C PHE A 34 -0.03 -3.71 18.40
N ALA A 35 0.23 -2.40 18.25
CA ALA A 35 -0.81 -1.40 18.17
C ALA A 35 -1.42 -1.37 16.76
N GLU A 36 -2.64 -0.85 16.64
CA GLU A 36 -3.37 -0.73 15.39
C GLU A 36 -3.32 0.71 14.87
N THR A 37 -2.77 0.86 13.66
CA THR A 37 -2.90 2.07 12.83
C THR A 37 -3.16 1.65 11.36
N PRO A 38 -3.97 2.39 10.59
CA PRO A 38 -4.35 2.00 9.23
C PRO A 38 -3.18 1.94 8.24
N ARG A 39 -3.29 1.04 7.24
CA ARG A 39 -2.44 0.92 6.02
C ARG A 39 -0.96 0.59 6.19
N ASP A 40 -0.34 0.87 7.34
CA ASP A 40 1.10 0.66 7.53
C ASP A 40 1.46 -0.82 7.80
N THR A 41 2.74 -1.16 7.65
CA THR A 41 3.27 -2.51 7.73
C THR A 41 4.15 -2.72 8.95
N ILE A 42 3.77 -3.68 9.78
CA ILE A 42 4.58 -4.17 10.92
C ILE A 42 5.83 -4.93 10.44
N PHE A 43 6.67 -5.34 11.39
CA PHE A 43 8.02 -5.87 11.11
C PHE A 43 8.92 -4.82 10.45
N THR A 44 8.63 -3.55 10.67
CA THR A 44 9.41 -2.42 10.17
C THR A 44 9.70 -1.47 11.32
N THR A 45 10.85 -0.80 11.29
CA THR A 45 11.13 0.27 12.25
C THR A 45 10.16 1.44 12.08
N GLU A 46 9.71 1.70 10.85
CA GLU A 46 8.75 2.76 10.50
C GLU A 46 7.47 2.65 11.33
N TYR A 47 6.87 1.46 11.45
CA TYR A 47 5.63 1.28 12.23
C TYR A 47 5.81 1.63 13.71
N SER A 48 6.98 1.33 14.29
CA SER A 48 7.30 1.73 15.68
C SER A 48 7.39 3.25 15.82
N ILE A 49 7.97 3.93 14.83
CA ILE A 49 8.08 5.39 14.82
C ILE A 49 6.71 6.04 14.60
N ARG A 50 5.91 5.52 13.66
CA ARG A 50 4.56 6.01 13.37
C ARG A 50 3.66 5.96 14.60
N THR A 51 3.55 4.80 15.24
CA THR A 51 2.69 4.64 16.43
C THR A 51 3.17 5.52 17.59
N GLY A 52 4.49 5.68 17.75
CA GLY A 52 5.07 6.68 18.67
C GLY A 52 4.67 8.11 18.33
N MET A 53 4.74 8.51 17.06
CA MET A 53 4.34 9.85 16.61
C MET A 53 2.85 10.10 16.79
N GLU A 54 1.99 9.17 16.36
CA GLU A 54 0.53 9.26 16.46
C GLU A 54 0.07 9.37 17.93
N SER A 55 0.68 8.59 18.84
CA SER A 55 0.36 8.67 20.28
C SER A 55 0.69 10.03 20.89
N VAL A 56 1.89 10.56 20.67
CA VAL A 56 2.31 11.87 21.21
C VAL A 56 1.46 12.98 20.59
N TYR A 57 1.24 12.93 19.27
CA TYR A 57 0.49 13.97 18.57
C TYR A 57 -0.96 14.02 19.03
N SER A 58 -1.56 12.86 19.27
CA SER A 58 -2.96 12.75 19.71
C SER A 58 -3.14 13.10 21.19
N LEU A 59 -2.23 12.68 22.08
CA LEU A 59 -2.38 12.92 23.52
C LEU A 59 -1.94 14.33 23.96
N MET A 60 -0.99 14.94 23.25
CA MET A 60 -0.44 16.26 23.59
C MET A 60 -1.00 17.40 22.71
N ASP A 61 -2.03 17.12 21.91
CA ASP A 61 -2.66 18.07 20.98
C ASP A 61 -1.63 18.83 20.12
N VAL A 62 -0.71 18.09 19.50
CA VAL A 62 0.33 18.69 18.65
C VAL A 62 -0.31 19.18 17.35
N ASP A 63 -0.29 20.50 17.12
CA ASP A 63 -0.86 21.14 15.91
C ASP A 63 0.05 20.97 14.67
N ARG A 64 0.23 19.72 14.25
CA ARG A 64 0.97 19.34 13.06
C ARG A 64 0.48 17.99 12.54
N GLY A 65 0.35 17.85 11.22
CA GLY A 65 -0.03 16.57 10.62
C GLY A 65 1.04 15.48 10.79
N VAL A 66 0.61 14.28 11.15
CA VAL A 66 1.42 13.05 11.01
C VAL A 66 1.42 12.67 9.52
N PRO A 67 2.59 12.41 8.91
CA PRO A 67 2.65 11.99 7.51
C PRO A 67 1.86 10.69 7.30
N GLU A 68 0.98 10.63 6.30
CA GLU A 68 0.30 9.40 5.95
C GLU A 68 1.28 8.33 5.45
N VAL A 69 0.83 7.07 5.42
CA VAL A 69 1.55 6.02 4.70
C VAL A 69 1.61 6.39 3.22
N TRP A 70 2.80 6.28 2.62
CA TRP A 70 3.01 6.65 1.22
C TRP A 70 1.95 6.07 0.30
N GLY A 71 1.29 6.95 -0.46
CA GLY A 71 0.13 6.62 -1.29
C GLY A 71 0.45 5.87 -2.59
N SER A 72 1.55 5.13 -2.70
CA SER A 72 1.94 4.44 -3.94
C SER A 72 0.86 3.51 -4.50
N GLN A 73 0.07 2.89 -3.63
CA GLN A 73 -1.06 2.03 -4.03
C GLN A 73 -2.17 2.79 -4.77
N TYR A 74 -2.22 4.12 -4.65
CA TYR A 74 -3.17 5.00 -5.33
C TYR A 74 -2.54 5.75 -6.51
N ASP A 75 -1.22 5.68 -6.69
CA ASP A 75 -0.52 6.31 -7.80
C ASP A 75 -0.58 5.39 -9.04
N ILE A 76 -1.35 5.80 -10.05
CA ILE A 76 -1.51 5.06 -11.30
C ILE A 76 -0.16 4.75 -11.94
N ARG A 77 0.82 5.65 -11.83
CA ARG A 77 2.16 5.45 -12.39
C ARG A 77 2.87 4.27 -11.73
N GLU A 78 2.75 4.17 -10.40
CA GLU A 78 3.31 3.07 -9.62
C GLU A 78 2.56 1.76 -9.88
N LEU A 79 1.24 1.79 -10.06
CA LEU A 79 0.46 0.60 -10.43
C LEU A 79 0.85 0.06 -11.82
N LEU A 80 0.98 0.93 -12.82
CA LEU A 80 1.42 0.55 -14.16
C LEU A 80 2.87 0.04 -14.14
N ARG A 81 3.75 0.72 -13.39
CA ARG A 81 5.15 0.29 -13.21
C ARG A 81 5.22 -1.07 -12.52
N ALA A 82 4.50 -1.28 -11.43
CA ALA A 82 4.42 -2.55 -10.72
C ALA A 82 3.95 -3.67 -11.65
N THR A 83 2.94 -3.41 -12.49
CA THR A 83 2.46 -4.35 -13.51
C THR A 83 3.57 -4.73 -14.49
N TYR A 84 4.31 -3.75 -15.02
CA TYR A 84 5.42 -4.01 -15.94
C TYR A 84 6.51 -4.89 -15.32
N TYR A 85 6.92 -4.59 -14.08
CA TYR A 85 7.92 -5.40 -13.38
C TYR A 85 7.39 -6.80 -13.00
N ALA A 86 6.12 -6.92 -12.61
CA ALA A 86 5.47 -8.20 -12.34
C ALA A 86 5.38 -9.10 -13.58
N LEU A 87 5.36 -8.50 -14.78
CA LEU A 87 5.38 -9.20 -16.06
C LEU A 87 6.80 -9.49 -16.59
N ASP A 88 7.83 -9.47 -15.72
CA ASP A 88 9.23 -9.59 -16.11
C ASP A 88 9.67 -8.56 -17.18
N LYS A 89 9.18 -7.32 -17.07
CA LYS A 89 9.49 -6.25 -18.03
C LYS A 89 9.00 -6.54 -19.45
N LYS A 90 7.97 -7.38 -19.59
CA LYS A 90 7.34 -7.69 -20.88
C LYS A 90 6.17 -6.74 -21.14
N THR A 91 5.97 -6.44 -22.42
CA THR A 91 4.82 -5.68 -22.90
C THR A 91 3.53 -6.50 -22.83
N LEU A 92 2.38 -5.83 -22.84
CA LEU A 92 1.06 -6.45 -22.65
C LEU A 92 0.71 -7.50 -23.71
N ASP A 93 1.29 -7.44 -24.92
CA ASP A 93 1.09 -8.44 -25.98
C ASP A 93 1.71 -9.81 -25.67
N LYS A 94 2.67 -9.88 -24.75
CA LYS A 94 3.38 -11.11 -24.39
C LYS A 94 2.79 -11.82 -23.17
N VAL A 95 1.74 -11.26 -22.57
CA VAL A 95 1.09 -11.82 -21.39
C VAL A 95 0.29 -13.07 -21.78
N PRO A 96 0.37 -14.17 -21.02
CA PRO A 96 -0.40 -15.39 -21.27
C PRO A 96 -1.88 -15.19 -20.93
N LEU A 97 -2.60 -14.46 -21.78
CA LEU A 97 -4.02 -14.18 -21.64
C LEU A 97 -4.85 -15.16 -22.49
N SER A 98 -6.06 -15.47 -22.01
CA SER A 98 -7.08 -16.18 -22.79
C SER A 98 -7.51 -15.38 -24.02
N PHE A 99 -8.15 -16.03 -24.99
CA PHE A 99 -8.59 -15.35 -26.22
C PHE A 99 -9.53 -14.17 -25.95
N LYS A 100 -10.47 -14.32 -24.99
CA LYS A 100 -11.41 -13.26 -24.61
C LYS A 100 -10.68 -12.05 -24.02
N GLU A 101 -9.73 -12.28 -23.12
CA GLU A 101 -8.91 -11.23 -22.49
C GLU A 101 -8.03 -10.51 -23.51
N LYS A 102 -7.42 -11.24 -24.46
CA LYS A 102 -6.66 -10.62 -25.56
C LYS A 102 -7.52 -9.72 -26.43
N MET A 103 -8.74 -10.14 -26.75
CA MET A 103 -9.67 -9.32 -27.53
C MET A 103 -10.10 -8.07 -26.75
N LEU A 104 -10.43 -8.21 -25.47
CA LEU A 104 -10.79 -7.10 -24.60
C LEU A 104 -9.63 -6.09 -24.47
N LEU A 105 -8.42 -6.58 -24.25
CA LEU A 105 -7.21 -5.75 -24.20
C LEU A 105 -7.01 -4.97 -25.49
N LYS A 106 -7.20 -5.62 -26.65
CA LYS A 106 -7.08 -4.94 -27.96
C LYS A 106 -8.12 -3.83 -28.12
N VAL A 107 -9.35 -4.04 -27.67
CA VAL A 107 -10.40 -3.02 -27.68
C VAL A 107 -10.05 -1.86 -26.75
N ALA A 108 -9.58 -2.16 -25.53
CA ALA A 108 -9.14 -1.16 -24.56
C ALA A 108 -7.97 -0.32 -25.09
N LEU A 109 -6.94 -0.97 -25.66
CA LEU A 109 -5.79 -0.28 -26.27
C LEU A 109 -6.19 0.60 -27.47
N LYS A 110 -7.21 0.18 -28.23
CA LYS A 110 -7.76 1.02 -29.31
C LYS A 110 -8.49 2.24 -28.76
N ALA A 111 -9.23 2.09 -27.67
CA ALA A 111 -9.99 3.17 -27.06
C ALA A 111 -9.10 4.25 -26.41
N VAL A 112 -7.98 3.86 -25.83
CA VAL A 112 -7.03 4.79 -25.19
C VAL A 112 -6.06 5.44 -26.18
N LYS A 113 -6.09 5.05 -27.46
CA LYS A 113 -5.17 5.58 -28.48
C LYS A 113 -5.40 7.09 -28.69
N GLY A 114 -4.32 7.86 -28.67
CA GLY A 114 -4.31 9.31 -28.78
C GLY A 114 -4.62 10.05 -27.47
N THR A 115 -4.62 9.36 -26.33
CA THR A 115 -4.95 9.94 -25.01
C THR A 115 -3.74 9.94 -24.07
N ASP A 116 -3.83 10.69 -22.97
CA ASP A 116 -2.80 10.68 -21.91
C ASP A 116 -2.63 9.29 -21.27
N ILE A 117 -3.66 8.44 -21.31
CA ILE A 117 -3.57 7.05 -20.83
C ILE A 117 -2.60 6.24 -21.70
N GLU A 118 -2.61 6.46 -23.02
CA GLU A 118 -1.62 5.84 -23.90
C GLU A 118 -0.20 6.31 -23.56
N LEU A 119 -0.01 7.59 -23.27
CA LEU A 119 1.28 8.12 -22.85
C LEU A 119 1.76 7.46 -21.54
N LEU A 120 0.87 7.31 -20.56
CA LEU A 120 1.19 6.62 -19.30
C LEU A 120 1.59 5.16 -19.52
N LEU A 121 0.86 4.43 -20.38
CA LEU A 121 1.17 3.04 -20.72
C LEU A 121 2.51 2.89 -21.48
N ARG A 122 2.83 3.85 -22.37
CA ARG A 122 4.13 3.91 -23.07
C ARG A 122 5.26 4.18 -22.09
N ASN A 123 5.09 5.19 -21.24
CA ASN A 123 6.10 5.58 -20.25
C ASN A 123 6.36 4.49 -19.21
N SER A 124 5.35 3.66 -18.89
CA SER A 124 5.52 2.52 -18.00
C SER A 124 6.14 1.28 -18.66
N GLY A 125 6.39 1.30 -19.98
CA GLY A 125 6.94 0.18 -20.74
C GLY A 125 5.94 -0.95 -21.05
N LEU A 126 4.65 -0.75 -20.73
CA LEU A 126 3.61 -1.77 -20.95
C LEU A 126 3.21 -1.90 -22.41
N ILE A 127 3.35 -0.82 -23.19
CA ILE A 127 3.18 -0.81 -24.64
C ILE A 127 4.38 -0.12 -25.29
N LYS A 128 4.62 -0.43 -26.56
CA LYS A 128 5.65 0.23 -27.38
C LYS A 128 5.14 1.55 -27.91
#